data_AF-A0A6G1YXL6-F1
#
_entry.id   AF-A0A6G1YXL6-F1
#
_cell.length_a   1.000
_cell.length_b   1.000
_cell.length_c   1.000
_cell.angle_alpha   90.00
_cell.angle_beta   90.00
_cell.angle_gamma   90.00
#
_symmetry.space_group_name_H-M   'P 1'
#
loop_
_entity.id
_entity.type
_entity.pdbx_description
1 polymer ?
#
loop_
_entity_poly.entity_id
_entity_poly.type
_entity_poly.pdbx_seq_one_letter_code
_entity_poly.pdbx_strand_id
1 'polypeptide(L)'
;MEFKVAEAQQEVDGEVVHSLSNGLVILKINRKEYQVRLLKSGTDEVEFIFENSFHHAKILRSNSSETTILLDGHPLTIKKHFRFADLIYKTLSSTVSVGNNNLTSQIPGRVVNIVLNAGSVVKAGDSVIILESMKMQVAIKAHKDGNIREIKVKQGTTVGRYDVVAIIE
;
A
#
# COMPACT_ATOMS: atom_id res chain seq x y z
N MET A 1 28.19 43.32 -2.91
CA MET A 1 26.94 42.73 -2.40
C MET A 1 26.67 41.48 -3.21
N GLU A 2 26.92 40.31 -2.64
CA GLU A 2 26.47 39.03 -3.22
C GLU A 2 25.57 38.38 -2.19
N PHE A 3 24.27 38.40 -2.46
CA PHE A 3 23.31 37.62 -1.70
C PHE A 3 23.45 36.17 -2.17
N LYS A 4 24.16 35.34 -1.39
CA LYS A 4 24.03 33.88 -1.50
C LYS A 4 22.65 33.52 -0.97
N VAL A 5 21.70 33.34 -1.89
CA VAL A 5 20.43 32.69 -1.57
C VAL A 5 20.78 31.26 -1.17
N ALA A 6 20.65 30.96 0.11
CA ALA A 6 20.67 29.59 0.60
C ALA A 6 19.43 28.91 -0.01
N GLU A 7 19.60 28.22 -1.14
CA GLU A 7 18.59 27.28 -1.63
C GLU A 7 18.43 26.22 -0.54
N ALA A 8 17.37 26.37 0.25
CA ALA A 8 16.99 25.39 1.23
C ALA A 8 16.62 24.11 0.49
N GLN A 9 17.58 23.18 0.40
CA GLN A 9 17.27 21.80 0.06
C GLN A 9 16.30 21.28 1.11
N GLN A 10 15.02 21.29 0.77
CA GLN A 10 14.00 20.75 1.65
C GLN A 10 14.06 19.24 1.52
N GLU A 11 14.66 18.60 2.51
CA GLU A 11 14.63 17.16 2.62
C GLU A 11 13.26 16.75 3.16
N VAL A 12 12.59 15.85 2.44
CA VAL A 12 11.32 15.29 2.87
C VAL A 12 11.40 13.77 2.89
N ASP A 13 10.92 13.17 3.99
CA ASP A 13 10.70 11.73 4.08
C ASP A 13 9.39 11.41 3.35
N GLY A 14 9.48 10.62 2.28
CA GLY A 14 8.38 10.35 1.38
C GLY A 14 8.35 8.89 0.93
N GLU A 15 7.18 8.26 1.01
CA GLU A 15 6.92 6.93 0.42
C GLU A 15 5.68 6.95 -0.49
N VAL A 16 5.72 6.15 -1.56
CA VAL A 16 4.53 5.87 -2.37
C VAL A 16 3.76 4.74 -1.69
N VAL A 17 2.58 5.04 -1.14
CA VAL A 17 1.80 4.06 -0.37
C VAL A 17 0.98 3.17 -1.28
N HIS A 18 0.32 3.76 -2.30
CA HIS A 18 -0.52 3.06 -3.26
C HIS A 18 -0.50 3.78 -4.61
N SER A 19 -0.47 3.00 -5.69
CA SER A 19 -0.74 3.48 -7.05
C SER A 19 -2.02 2.80 -7.53
N LEU A 20 -3.05 3.59 -7.81
CA LEU A 20 -4.34 3.11 -8.31
C LEU A 20 -4.33 3.11 -9.84
N SER A 21 -5.10 2.21 -10.45
CA SER A 21 -5.15 2.02 -11.91
C SER A 21 -5.68 3.22 -12.69
N ASN A 22 -6.26 4.22 -12.01
CA ASN A 22 -6.79 5.46 -12.58
C ASN A 22 -5.79 6.63 -12.56
N GLY A 23 -4.51 6.38 -12.26
CA GLY A 23 -3.50 7.43 -12.15
C GLY A 23 -3.53 8.22 -10.84
N LEU A 24 -4.36 7.82 -9.86
CA LEU A 24 -4.32 8.36 -8.51
C LEU A 24 -3.21 7.67 -7.71
N VAL A 25 -2.31 8.47 -7.16
CA VAL A 25 -1.20 8.04 -6.31
C VAL A 25 -1.42 8.60 -4.92
N ILE A 26 -1.25 7.75 -3.91
CA ILE A 26 -1.24 8.16 -2.51
C ILE A 26 0.21 8.24 -2.07
N LEU A 27 0.69 9.46 -1.85
CA LEU A 27 2.00 9.74 -1.27
C LEU A 27 1.85 9.92 0.23
N LYS A 28 2.81 9.42 1.00
CA LYS A 28 2.92 9.75 2.42
C LYS A 28 4.20 10.52 2.62
N ILE A 29 4.05 11.78 2.99
CA ILE A 29 5.16 12.71 3.23
C ILE A 29 5.08 13.15 4.68
N ASN A 30 6.17 13.01 5.44
CA ASN A 30 6.23 13.36 6.87
C ASN A 30 5.07 12.74 7.69
N ARG A 31 4.74 11.47 7.39
CA ARG A 31 3.62 10.69 7.99
C ARG A 31 2.20 11.16 7.66
N LYS A 32 2.03 12.21 6.87
CA LYS A 32 0.72 12.64 6.36
C LYS A 32 0.51 12.09 4.95
N GLU A 33 -0.69 11.57 4.70
CA GLU A 33 -1.08 11.08 3.39
C GLU A 33 -1.61 12.19 2.50
N TYR A 34 -1.25 12.13 1.23
CA TYR A 34 -1.52 13.12 0.21
C TYR A 34 -1.98 12.40 -1.06
N GLN A 35 -3.09 12.85 -1.62
CA GLN A 35 -3.59 12.35 -2.89
C GLN A 35 -3.04 13.19 -4.03
N VAL A 36 -2.41 12.50 -4.98
CA VAL A 36 -1.82 13.11 -6.17
C VAL A 36 -2.39 12.42 -7.38
N ARG A 37 -2.97 13.21 -8.30
CA ARG A 37 -3.44 12.67 -9.58
C ARG A 37 -2.39 12.88 -10.65
N LEU A 38 -1.79 11.81 -11.14
CA LEU A 38 -0.91 11.84 -12.29
C LEU A 38 -1.71 12.21 -13.54
N LEU A 39 -1.22 13.19 -14.29
CA LEU A 39 -1.75 13.56 -15.59
C LEU A 39 -0.90 12.96 -16.71
N LYS A 40 0.43 13.03 -16.55
CA LYS A 40 1.39 12.53 -17.52
C LYS A 40 2.67 12.09 -16.83
N SER A 41 3.19 10.93 -17.24
CA SER A 41 4.47 10.41 -16.77
C SER A 41 5.36 10.12 -17.97
N GLY A 42 6.44 10.89 -18.12
CA GLY A 42 7.56 10.61 -19.03
C GLY A 42 8.70 9.89 -18.31
N THR A 43 9.83 9.74 -19.00
CA THR A 43 11.05 9.10 -18.46
C THR A 43 11.73 9.92 -17.37
N ASP A 44 11.68 11.24 -17.46
CA ASP A 44 12.35 12.19 -16.57
C ASP A 44 11.42 13.31 -16.09
N GLU A 45 10.15 13.31 -16.49
CA GLU A 45 9.19 14.36 -16.16
C GLU A 45 7.84 13.78 -15.75
N VAL A 46 7.21 14.43 -14.77
CA VAL A 46 5.92 14.04 -14.22
C VAL A 46 5.05 15.30 -14.07
N GLU A 47 3.86 15.26 -14.64
CA GLU A 47 2.83 16.27 -14.47
C GLU A 47 1.74 15.70 -13.58
N PHE A 48 1.36 16.43 -12.53
CA PHE A 48 0.37 15.97 -11.58
C PHE A 48 -0.48 17.11 -11.00
N ILE A 49 -1.63 16.73 -10.43
CA ILE A 49 -2.47 17.62 -9.64
C ILE A 49 -2.35 17.24 -8.17
N PHE A 50 -2.06 18.24 -7.35
CA PHE A 50 -2.00 18.16 -5.89
C PHE A 50 -2.76 19.34 -5.30
N GLU A 51 -3.62 19.10 -4.29
CA GLU A 51 -4.49 20.14 -3.69
C GLU A 51 -5.22 21.02 -4.72
N ASN A 52 -5.70 20.40 -5.81
CA ASN A 52 -6.39 21.04 -6.92
C ASN A 52 -5.53 22.05 -7.73
N SER A 53 -4.22 22.02 -7.57
CA SER A 53 -3.23 22.80 -8.32
C SER A 53 -2.40 21.90 -9.22
N PHE A 54 -2.02 22.39 -10.40
CA PHE A 54 -1.14 21.69 -11.34
C PHE A 54 0.31 21.90 -10.94
N HIS A 55 1.09 20.82 -11.01
CA HIS A 55 2.51 20.82 -10.70
C HIS A 55 3.29 20.04 -11.77
N HIS A 56 4.50 20.50 -12.06
CA HIS A 56 5.46 19.81 -12.93
C HIS A 56 6.71 19.45 -12.13
N ALA A 57 7.12 18.18 -12.22
CA ALA A 57 8.33 17.69 -11.60
C ALA A 57 9.27 17.07 -12.63
N LYS A 58 10.52 17.53 -12.67
CA LYS A 58 11.60 16.90 -13.44
C LYS A 58 12.52 16.09 -12.52
N ILE A 59 12.73 14.82 -12.82
CA ILE A 59 13.65 13.95 -12.08
C ILE A 59 15.06 14.29 -12.53
N LEU A 60 15.85 14.89 -11.62
CA LEU A 60 17.25 15.24 -11.90
C LEU A 60 18.18 14.05 -11.63
N ARG A 61 17.94 13.34 -10.53
CA ARG A 61 18.76 12.21 -10.10
C ARG A 61 17.94 11.25 -9.25
N SER A 62 18.14 9.96 -9.45
CA SER A 62 17.47 8.92 -8.69
C SER A 62 18.46 7.80 -8.38
N ASN A 63 18.65 7.48 -7.11
CA ASN A 63 19.46 6.35 -6.65
C ASN A 63 18.65 5.47 -5.69
N SER A 64 19.29 4.50 -5.02
CA SER A 64 18.63 3.58 -4.11
C SER A 64 18.14 4.21 -2.80
N SER A 65 18.74 5.31 -2.35
CA SER A 65 18.45 5.97 -1.06
C SER A 65 17.71 7.29 -1.19
N GLU A 66 17.71 7.94 -2.35
CA GLU A 66 17.08 9.24 -2.56
C GLU A 66 16.74 9.49 -4.04
N THR A 67 15.80 10.41 -4.26
CA THR A 67 15.51 11.02 -5.55
C THR A 67 15.49 12.53 -5.40
N THR A 68 16.28 13.21 -6.23
CA THR A 68 16.23 14.66 -6.37
C THR A 68 15.38 15.01 -7.58
N ILE A 69 14.35 15.83 -7.36
CA ILE A 69 13.48 16.38 -8.38
C ILE A 69 13.57 17.90 -8.40
N LEU A 70 13.19 18.50 -9.52
CA LEU A 70 12.88 19.91 -9.64
C LEU A 70 11.36 20.05 -9.70
N LEU A 71 10.73 20.50 -8.63
CA LEU A 71 9.28 20.68 -8.51
C LEU A 71 8.94 22.15 -8.74
N ASP A 72 8.23 22.47 -9.82
CA ASP A 72 7.88 23.85 -10.23
C ASP A 72 9.08 24.81 -10.16
N GLY A 73 10.25 24.34 -10.62
CA GLY A 73 11.49 25.11 -10.61
C GLY A 73 12.26 25.08 -9.28
N HIS A 74 11.76 24.44 -8.23
CA HIS A 74 12.41 24.35 -6.92
C HIS A 74 13.01 22.96 -6.70
N PRO A 75 14.31 22.85 -6.35
CA PRO A 75 14.93 21.56 -6.10
C PRO A 75 14.42 20.95 -4.79
N LEU A 76 13.97 19.70 -4.86
CA LEU A 76 13.48 18.91 -3.73
C LEU A 76 14.18 17.55 -3.71
N THR A 77 14.71 17.15 -2.54
CA THR A 77 15.30 15.81 -2.36
C THR A 77 14.37 14.96 -1.49
N ILE A 78 13.87 13.89 -2.08
CA ILE A 78 13.02 12.89 -1.43
C ILE A 78 13.91 11.73 -1.00
N LYS A 79 14.05 11.52 0.31
CA LYS A 79 14.76 10.34 0.83
C LYS A 79 13.88 9.12 0.68
N LYS A 80 14.36 8.10 -0.03
CA LYS A 80 13.71 6.80 -0.17
C LYS A 80 14.02 6.01 1.09
N HIS A 81 13.18 6.16 2.09
CA HIS A 81 13.24 5.29 3.25
C HIS A 81 12.77 3.89 2.82
N PHE A 82 13.73 3.03 2.46
CA PHE A 82 13.48 1.61 2.22
C PHE A 82 13.21 0.94 3.57
N ARG A 83 12.04 1.18 4.15
CA ARG A 83 11.63 0.55 5.40
C ARG A 83 11.17 -0.86 5.07
N PHE A 84 12.15 -1.73 4.79
CA PHE A 84 11.93 -3.17 4.70
C PHE A 84 11.22 -3.67 5.98
N ALA A 85 11.54 -3.04 7.11
CA ALA A 85 10.86 -3.21 8.38
C ALA A 85 9.38 -2.82 8.33
N ASP A 86 8.98 -1.70 7.72
CA ASP A 86 7.56 -1.29 7.63
C ASP A 86 6.79 -2.12 6.60
N LEU A 87 7.45 -2.70 5.58
CA LEU A 87 6.81 -3.62 4.65
C LEU A 87 6.54 -4.97 5.35
N ILE A 88 7.49 -5.45 6.14
CA ILE A 88 7.31 -6.58 7.04
C ILE A 88 6.25 -6.25 8.09
N TYR A 89 6.30 -5.07 8.72
CA TYR A 89 5.34 -4.65 9.73
C TYR A 89 3.96 -4.36 9.15
N LYS A 90 3.77 -3.88 7.92
CA LYS A 90 2.45 -3.69 7.30
C LYS A 90 1.86 -5.01 6.82
N THR A 91 2.71 -5.96 6.43
CA THR A 91 2.30 -7.35 6.12
C THR A 91 1.99 -8.15 7.39
N LEU A 92 2.64 -7.84 8.53
CA LEU A 92 2.42 -8.50 9.82
C LEU A 92 1.43 -7.77 10.75
N SER A 93 1.33 -6.46 10.64
CA SER A 93 0.49 -5.52 11.39
C SER A 93 -0.47 -4.84 10.43
N SER A 94 -1.38 -5.65 9.90
CA SER A 94 -2.69 -5.18 9.47
C SER A 94 -3.45 -4.65 10.69
N THR A 95 -2.99 -3.54 11.27
CA THR A 95 -3.63 -2.83 12.37
C THR A 95 -3.59 -1.34 12.03
N VAL A 96 -4.22 -0.98 10.92
CA VAL A 96 -4.77 0.36 10.73
C VAL A 96 -6.24 0.20 10.43
N SER A 97 -7.01 0.54 11.46
CA SER A 97 -8.45 0.64 11.53
C SER A 97 -8.98 1.68 10.54
N VAL A 98 -9.32 1.21 9.34
CA VAL A 98 -10.45 1.71 8.56
C VAL A 98 -11.37 0.52 8.42
N GLY A 99 -12.64 0.67 8.79
CA GLY A 99 -13.64 -0.40 8.93
C GLY A 99 -13.84 -1.28 7.70
N ASN A 100 -12.87 -2.11 7.39
CA ASN A 100 -12.93 -3.11 6.35
C ASN A 100 -13.12 -4.45 7.04
N ASN A 101 -14.39 -4.84 7.13
CA ASN A 101 -14.78 -6.15 7.62
C ASN A 101 -14.31 -7.26 6.68
N ASN A 102 -13.81 -6.95 5.47
CA ASN A 102 -13.36 -7.96 4.53
C ASN A 102 -12.01 -8.56 4.94
N LEU A 103 -11.97 -9.88 5.04
CA LEU A 103 -10.76 -10.67 5.06
C LEU A 103 -10.37 -11.03 3.62
N THR A 104 -9.16 -10.66 3.20
CA THR A 104 -8.69 -10.81 1.81
C THR A 104 -7.50 -11.76 1.69
N SER A 105 -7.36 -12.43 0.55
CA SER A 105 -6.16 -13.22 0.25
C SER A 105 -4.95 -12.33 -0.07
N GLN A 106 -3.79 -12.57 0.55
CA GLN A 106 -2.55 -11.83 0.25
C GLN A 106 -1.75 -12.40 -0.92
N ILE A 107 -2.11 -13.60 -1.40
CA ILE A 107 -1.47 -14.32 -2.50
C ILE A 107 -2.51 -15.00 -3.39
N PRO A 108 -2.26 -15.18 -4.70
CA PRO A 108 -3.12 -16.03 -5.52
C PRO A 108 -2.97 -17.50 -5.09
N GLY A 109 -4.06 -18.26 -5.12
CA GLY A 109 -4.04 -19.67 -4.74
C GLY A 109 -5.39 -20.35 -4.86
N ARG A 110 -5.41 -21.66 -4.61
CA ARG A 110 -6.63 -22.48 -4.58
C ARG A 110 -7.04 -22.74 -3.14
N VAL A 111 -8.29 -22.51 -2.79
CA VAL A 111 -8.83 -22.85 -1.47
C VAL A 111 -8.81 -24.37 -1.30
N VAL A 112 -8.00 -24.86 -0.37
CA VAL A 112 -7.91 -26.30 -0.08
C VAL A 112 -8.66 -26.68 1.19
N ASN A 113 -8.89 -25.74 2.11
CA ASN A 113 -9.70 -25.98 3.29
C ASN A 113 -10.32 -24.68 3.83
N ILE A 114 -11.51 -24.79 4.43
CA ILE A 114 -12.16 -23.73 5.21
C ILE A 114 -12.16 -24.21 6.66
N VAL A 115 -11.37 -23.55 7.51
CA VAL A 115 -11.12 -23.96 8.89
C VAL A 115 -12.26 -23.52 9.81
N LEU A 116 -12.83 -22.35 9.54
CA LEU A 116 -13.90 -21.75 10.33
C LEU A 116 -15.07 -21.33 9.45
N ASN A 117 -16.28 -21.49 9.97
CA ASN A 117 -17.52 -21.23 9.25
C ASN A 117 -18.14 -19.88 9.67
N ALA A 118 -19.13 -19.41 8.90
CA ALA A 118 -19.96 -18.29 9.32
C ALA A 118 -20.59 -18.55 10.71
N GLY A 119 -20.64 -17.51 11.54
CA GLY A 119 -21.04 -17.55 12.95
C GLY A 119 -19.91 -17.86 13.93
N SER A 120 -18.70 -18.21 13.46
CA SER A 120 -17.58 -18.54 14.35
C SER A 120 -16.93 -17.28 14.94
N VAL A 121 -16.65 -17.30 16.23
CA VAL A 121 -15.84 -16.27 16.92
C VAL A 121 -14.36 -16.48 16.56
N VAL A 122 -13.64 -15.41 16.26
CA VAL A 122 -12.21 -15.41 15.93
C VAL A 122 -11.45 -14.36 16.73
N LYS A 123 -10.19 -14.66 17.00
CA LYS A 123 -9.17 -13.68 17.41
C LYS A 123 -8.25 -13.35 16.24
N ALA A 124 -7.64 -12.17 16.29
CA ALA A 124 -6.58 -11.80 15.36
C ALA A 124 -5.48 -12.87 15.34
N GLY A 125 -5.16 -13.38 14.16
CA GLY A 125 -4.20 -14.45 13.95
C GLY A 125 -4.79 -15.85 13.80
N ASP A 126 -6.08 -16.06 14.12
CA ASP A 126 -6.75 -17.35 13.93
C ASP A 126 -6.86 -17.71 12.45
N SER A 127 -6.60 -18.97 12.12
CA SER A 127 -6.64 -19.43 10.71
C SER A 127 -8.09 -19.66 10.29
N VAL A 128 -8.52 -18.99 9.22
CA VAL A 128 -9.90 -19.05 8.71
C VAL A 128 -9.98 -19.94 7.48
N ILE A 129 -9.04 -19.78 6.53
CA ILE A 129 -8.99 -20.49 5.26
C ILE A 129 -7.55 -20.95 4.99
N ILE A 130 -7.38 -22.11 4.37
CA ILE A 130 -6.08 -22.58 3.88
C ILE A 130 -6.10 -22.55 2.35
N LEU A 131 -5.11 -21.87 1.78
CA LEU A 131 -4.86 -21.82 0.34
C LEU A 131 -3.66 -22.70 -0.01
N GLU A 132 -3.67 -23.28 -1.20
CA GLU A 132 -2.49 -23.82 -1.85
C GLU A 132 -1.99 -22.84 -2.91
N SER A 133 -0.72 -22.48 -2.83
CA SER A 133 -0.02 -21.67 -3.83
C SER A 133 1.39 -22.20 -4.00
N MET A 134 1.83 -22.39 -5.25
CA MET A 134 3.17 -22.92 -5.56
C MET A 134 3.53 -24.21 -4.78
N LYS A 135 2.57 -25.14 -4.65
CA LYS A 135 2.68 -26.40 -3.89
C LYS A 135 2.89 -26.25 -2.37
N MET A 136 2.71 -25.04 -1.85
CA MET A 136 2.77 -24.76 -0.42
C MET A 136 1.39 -24.35 0.10
N GLN A 137 1.07 -24.76 1.31
CA GLN A 137 -0.16 -24.35 1.98
C GLN A 137 0.10 -23.11 2.82
N VAL A 138 -0.78 -22.12 2.70
CA VAL A 138 -0.71 -20.85 3.41
C VAL A 138 -2.07 -20.57 4.04
N ALA A 139 -2.07 -20.30 5.34
CA ALA A 139 -3.28 -19.93 6.06
C ALA A 139 -3.58 -18.43 5.88
N ILE A 140 -4.82 -18.12 5.53
CA ILE A 140 -5.40 -16.78 5.64
C ILE A 140 -5.95 -16.63 7.05
N LYS A 141 -5.37 -15.68 7.79
CA LYS A 141 -5.64 -15.46 9.21
C LYS A 141 -6.54 -14.26 9.43
N ALA A 142 -7.40 -14.32 10.43
CA ALA A 142 -8.22 -13.19 10.85
C ALA A 142 -7.34 -11.98 11.20
N HIS A 143 -7.68 -10.79 10.68
CA HIS A 143 -6.94 -9.55 10.90
C HIS A 143 -7.38 -8.80 12.16
N LYS A 144 -8.51 -9.19 12.75
CA LYS A 144 -9.08 -8.62 13.97
C LYS A 144 -9.86 -9.68 14.74
N ASP A 145 -10.12 -9.38 16.00
CA ASP A 145 -11.12 -10.10 16.80
C ASP A 145 -12.53 -9.81 16.25
N GLY A 146 -13.42 -10.78 16.33
CA GLY A 146 -14.81 -10.60 15.90
C GLY A 146 -15.51 -11.91 15.57
N ASN A 147 -16.61 -11.82 14.83
CA ASN A 147 -17.35 -12.97 14.33
C ASN A 147 -17.25 -13.05 12.80
N ILE A 148 -17.05 -14.25 12.27
CA ILE A 148 -17.14 -14.49 10.84
C ILE A 148 -18.61 -14.34 10.44
N ARG A 149 -18.96 -13.24 9.77
CA ARG A 149 -20.30 -13.04 9.23
C ARG A 149 -20.58 -13.95 8.03
N GLU A 150 -19.60 -14.07 7.13
CA GLU A 150 -19.77 -14.77 5.86
C GLU A 150 -18.43 -15.31 5.35
N ILE A 151 -18.46 -16.51 4.76
CA ILE A 151 -17.36 -17.05 3.94
C ILE A 151 -17.76 -16.92 2.47
N LYS A 152 -16.96 -16.20 1.67
CA LYS A 152 -17.26 -15.87 0.26
C LYS A 152 -16.73 -16.88 -0.76
N VAL A 153 -16.01 -17.90 -0.29
CA VAL A 153 -15.36 -18.90 -1.13
C VAL A 153 -15.76 -20.30 -0.73
N LYS A 154 -15.54 -21.27 -1.61
CA LYS A 154 -15.74 -22.68 -1.34
C LYS A 154 -14.43 -23.42 -1.53
N GLN A 155 -14.33 -24.63 -0.98
CA GLN A 155 -13.21 -25.50 -1.28
C GLN A 155 -13.11 -25.73 -2.80
N GLY A 156 -11.89 -25.62 -3.32
CA GLY A 156 -11.60 -25.69 -4.76
C GLY A 156 -11.69 -24.36 -5.50
N THR A 157 -12.23 -23.29 -4.89
CA THR A 157 -12.24 -21.95 -5.50
C THR A 157 -10.83 -21.42 -5.68
N THR A 158 -10.51 -20.91 -6.86
CA THR A 158 -9.28 -20.15 -7.11
C THR A 158 -9.52 -18.69 -6.73
N VAL A 159 -8.60 -18.12 -5.96
CA VAL A 159 -8.64 -16.71 -5.53
C VAL A 159 -7.40 -15.98 -6.04
N GLY A 160 -7.59 -14.73 -6.45
CA GLY A 160 -6.54 -13.78 -6.78
C GLY A 160 -5.99 -13.06 -5.56
N ARG A 161 -4.96 -12.23 -5.79
CA ARG A 161 -4.44 -11.33 -4.75
C ARG A 161 -5.50 -10.27 -4.45
N TYR A 162 -5.75 -10.05 -3.17
CA TYR A 162 -6.74 -9.12 -2.61
C TYR A 162 -8.21 -9.51 -2.80
N ASP A 163 -8.50 -10.70 -3.32
CA ASP A 163 -9.88 -11.22 -3.34
C ASP A 163 -10.42 -11.37 -1.92
N VAL A 164 -11.66 -10.95 -1.71
CA VAL A 164 -12.36 -11.09 -0.44
C VAL A 164 -12.78 -12.54 -0.26
N VAL A 165 -12.31 -13.17 0.81
CA VAL A 165 -12.58 -14.58 1.11
C VAL A 165 -13.54 -14.77 2.29
N ALA A 166 -13.63 -13.79 3.20
CA ALA A 166 -14.59 -13.78 4.30
C ALA A 166 -14.90 -12.36 4.78
N ILE A 167 -15.93 -12.20 5.61
CA ILE A 167 -16.28 -10.97 6.32
C ILE A 167 -16.23 -11.23 7.83
N ILE A 168 -15.53 -10.38 8.58
CA ILE A 168 -15.41 -10.39 10.04
C ILE A 168 -16.01 -9.12 10.62
N GLU A 169 -16.95 -9.25 11.55
CA GLU A 169 -17.59 -8.13 12.27
C GLU A 169 -17.10 -8.06 13.71
#